data_AF-A0A931E8J2-F1
#
_entry.id   AF-A0A931E8J2-F1
#
_cell.length_a   1.000
_cell.length_b   1.000
_cell.length_c   1.000
_cell.angle_alpha   90.00
_cell.angle_beta   90.00
_cell.angle_gamma   90.00
#
_symmetry.space_group_name_H-M   'P 1'
#
loop_
_entity.id
_entity.type
_entity.pdbx_description
1 polymer ?
#
loop_
_entity_poly.entity_id
_entity_poly.type
_entity_poly.pdbx_seq_one_letter_code
_entity_poly.pdbx_strand_id
1 'polypeptide(L)'
;MNLLLQNHESYPLKDRKQLNVALLAGGEVVLNMLYDVPLHTARLESGVSRRMFMVYKEGKRFPKHVFKNEYGFDVGMIDPQAAYNNYGCVQLYGNAFYYNLDFIKEKTLTLSRLPDAPPLLTVKLDSYSAGINGLPDDYYHFLLASLCWFVELPAKEEVLNTNIYSNKSGAVRV
;
A
#
# COMPACT_ATOMS: atom_id res chain seq x y z
N MET A 1 -1.01 -3.53 16.79
CA MET A 1 -2.18 -4.17 16.15
C MET A 1 -1.67 -5.04 15.01
N ASN A 2 -2.13 -6.29 14.87
CA ASN A 2 -1.66 -7.18 13.80
C ASN A 2 -2.48 -6.89 12.54
N LEU A 3 -1.85 -6.28 11.54
CA LEU A 3 -2.46 -6.09 10.23
C LEU A 3 -2.10 -7.27 9.33
N LEU A 4 -3.08 -7.82 8.64
CA LEU A 4 -2.93 -8.93 7.70
C LEU A 4 -3.40 -8.48 6.32
N LEU A 5 -2.57 -8.65 5.31
CA LEU A 5 -2.91 -8.41 3.92
C LEU A 5 -3.28 -9.74 3.25
N GLN A 6 -4.51 -9.83 2.78
CA GLN A 6 -5.02 -10.98 2.03
C GLN A 6 -5.36 -10.58 0.61
N ASN A 7 -5.15 -11.48 -0.33
CA ASN A 7 -5.52 -11.29 -1.73
C ASN A 7 -6.22 -12.54 -2.27
N HIS A 8 -7.16 -12.34 -3.19
CA HIS A 8 -7.80 -13.42 -3.93
C HIS A 8 -8.19 -12.96 -5.33
N GLU A 9 -8.21 -13.89 -6.28
CA GLU A 9 -8.63 -13.61 -7.65
C GLU A 9 -10.14 -13.82 -7.80
N SER A 10 -10.77 -13.04 -8.68
CA SER A 10 -12.18 -13.20 -9.03
C SER A 10 -12.42 -12.93 -10.52
N TYR A 11 -13.51 -13.48 -11.03
CA TYR A 11 -13.90 -13.40 -12.45
C TYR A 11 -15.39 -13.03 -12.54
N PRO A 12 -15.77 -11.76 -12.30
CA PRO A 12 -17.18 -11.33 -12.28
C PRO A 12 -17.87 -11.46 -13.65
N LEU A 13 -17.09 -11.43 -14.74
CA LEU A 13 -17.54 -11.70 -16.09
C LEU A 13 -16.58 -12.71 -16.70
N LYS A 14 -17.08 -13.53 -17.64
CA LYS A 14 -16.25 -14.44 -18.43
C LYS A 14 -15.10 -13.63 -19.03
N ASP A 15 -13.88 -14.00 -18.67
CA ASP A 15 -12.61 -13.40 -19.12
C ASP A 15 -12.19 -12.05 -18.51
N ARG A 16 -12.94 -11.47 -17.55
CA ARG A 16 -12.51 -10.26 -16.82
C ARG A 16 -11.88 -10.63 -15.48
N LYS A 17 -10.56 -10.77 -15.45
CA LYS A 17 -9.80 -11.04 -14.21
C LYS A 17 -9.76 -9.80 -13.30
N GLN A 18 -10.09 -9.99 -12.04
CA GLN A 18 -9.94 -8.99 -10.99
C GLN A 18 -9.15 -9.55 -9.80
N LEU A 19 -8.32 -8.72 -9.19
CA LEU A 19 -7.56 -9.04 -7.98
C LEU A 19 -8.12 -8.22 -6.83
N ASN A 20 -8.68 -8.91 -5.84
CA ASN A 20 -9.19 -8.31 -4.62
C ASN A 20 -8.12 -8.40 -3.55
N VAL A 21 -7.86 -7.30 -2.87
CA VAL A 21 -6.97 -7.24 -1.72
C VAL A 21 -7.72 -6.63 -0.55
N ALA A 22 -7.63 -7.29 0.60
CA ALA A 22 -8.18 -6.82 1.86
C ALA A 22 -7.06 -6.66 2.88
N LEU A 23 -7.01 -5.50 3.53
CA LEU A 23 -6.23 -5.30 4.75
C LEU A 23 -7.15 -5.55 5.94
N LEU A 24 -6.82 -6.54 6.76
CA LEU A 24 -7.55 -6.87 7.96
C LEU A 24 -6.83 -6.37 9.20
N ALA A 25 -7.60 -5.88 10.16
CA ALA A 25 -7.12 -5.45 11.45
C ALA A 25 -8.00 -6.08 12.54
N GLY A 26 -7.44 -7.03 13.30
CA GLY A 26 -8.22 -7.77 14.30
C GLY A 26 -9.37 -8.62 13.71
N GLY A 27 -9.30 -8.95 12.41
CA GLY A 27 -10.36 -9.69 11.69
C GLY A 27 -11.35 -8.81 10.94
N GLU A 28 -11.34 -7.50 11.15
CA GLU A 28 -12.18 -6.56 10.41
C GLU A 28 -11.44 -6.00 9.19
N VAL A 29 -12.14 -5.85 8.07
CA VAL A 29 -11.57 -5.27 6.86
C VAL A 29 -11.51 -3.76 6.99
N VAL A 30 -10.29 -3.22 6.99
CA VAL A 30 -10.06 -1.77 7.13
C VAL A 30 -9.73 -1.08 5.81
N LEU A 31 -9.26 -1.82 4.81
CA LEU A 31 -9.00 -1.35 3.44
C LEU A 31 -9.34 -2.46 2.46
N ASN A 32 -10.02 -2.11 1.38
CA ASN A 32 -10.17 -2.94 0.20
C ASN A 32 -9.51 -2.26 -1.00
N MET A 33 -8.82 -3.05 -1.81
CA MET A 33 -8.39 -2.68 -3.16
C MET A 33 -8.95 -3.71 -4.14
N LEU A 34 -9.71 -3.24 -5.13
CA LEU A 34 -10.13 -4.01 -6.27
C LEU A 34 -9.31 -3.57 -7.48
N TYR A 35 -8.39 -4.41 -7.94
CA TYR A 35 -7.62 -4.19 -9.15
C TYR A 35 -8.26 -4.90 -10.35
N ASP A 36 -8.53 -4.14 -11.40
CA ASP A 36 -9.10 -4.63 -12.65
C ASP A 36 -7.97 -4.84 -13.67
N VAL A 37 -7.65 -6.10 -13.97
CA VAL A 37 -6.46 -6.44 -14.77
C VAL A 37 -6.54 -5.89 -16.20
N PRO A 38 -7.64 -6.07 -16.96
CA PRO A 38 -7.72 -5.51 -18.31
C PRO A 38 -7.69 -3.98 -18.37
N LEU A 39 -8.23 -3.32 -17.35
CA LEU A 39 -8.32 -1.86 -17.33
C LEU A 39 -7.10 -1.19 -16.68
N HIS A 40 -6.20 -1.94 -16.05
CA HIS A 40 -5.07 -1.40 -15.29
C HIS A 40 -5.50 -0.29 -14.30
N THR A 41 -6.60 -0.53 -13.60
CA THR A 41 -7.18 0.41 -12.63
C THR A 41 -7.40 -0.23 -11.28
N ALA A 42 -7.18 0.51 -10.20
CA ALA A 42 -7.46 0.06 -8.85
C ALA A 42 -8.51 0.95 -8.18
N ARG A 43 -9.53 0.34 -7.60
CA ARG A 43 -10.53 1.01 -6.75
C ARG A 43 -10.26 0.70 -5.30
N LEU A 44 -10.19 1.73 -4.48
CA LEU A 44 -9.86 1.65 -3.07
C LEU A 44 -11.04 2.07 -2.22
N GLU A 45 -11.27 1.35 -1.14
CA GLU A 45 -12.32 1.66 -0.17
C GLU A 45 -11.81 1.47 1.26
N SER A 46 -12.03 2.46 2.12
CA SER A 46 -11.77 2.39 3.55
C SER A 46 -12.84 3.18 4.30
N GLY A 47 -13.75 2.46 4.98
CA GLY A 47 -14.94 3.05 5.59
C GLY A 47 -15.77 3.80 4.54
N VAL A 48 -15.99 5.11 4.75
CA VAL A 48 -16.71 5.98 3.82
C VAL A 48 -15.83 6.56 2.69
N SER A 49 -14.51 6.41 2.81
CA SER A 49 -13.56 6.97 1.85
C SER A 49 -13.39 6.03 0.68
N ARG A 50 -13.46 6.57 -0.54
CA ARG A 50 -13.22 5.83 -1.78
C ARG A 50 -12.25 6.59 -2.67
N ARG A 51 -11.45 5.86 -3.44
CA ARG A 51 -10.53 6.44 -4.42
C ARG A 51 -10.38 5.51 -5.62
N MET A 52 -10.08 6.05 -6.79
CA MET A 52 -9.62 5.26 -7.92
C MET A 52 -8.24 5.74 -8.35
N PHE A 53 -7.36 4.80 -8.66
CA PHE A 53 -6.07 5.08 -9.24
C PHE A 53 -5.93 4.39 -10.60
N MET A 54 -5.18 5.06 -11.46
CA MET A 54 -4.64 4.54 -12.72
C MET A 54 -3.12 4.64 -12.66
N VAL A 55 -2.40 3.70 -13.27
CA VAL A 55 -0.93 3.70 -13.33
C VAL A 55 -0.51 3.78 -14.78
N TYR A 56 0.34 4.74 -15.07
CA TYR A 56 0.93 4.92 -16.40
C TYR A 56 2.44 4.75 -16.31
N LYS A 57 3.02 4.07 -17.30
CA LYS A 57 4.46 4.10 -17.53
C LYS A 57 4.79 5.35 -18.34
N GLU A 58 5.49 6.31 -17.74
CA GLU A 58 5.87 7.56 -18.38
C GLU A 58 7.39 7.72 -18.46
N GLY A 59 7.88 8.36 -19.51
CA GLY A 59 9.32 8.60 -19.74
C GLY A 59 9.98 7.56 -20.65
N LYS A 60 10.84 8.03 -21.58
CA LYS A 60 11.51 7.18 -22.58
C LYS A 60 12.84 6.60 -22.12
N ARG A 61 13.64 7.38 -21.37
CA ARG A 61 15.00 6.99 -20.94
C ARG A 61 15.02 6.41 -19.52
N PHE A 62 14.17 6.97 -18.66
CA PHE A 62 14.01 6.58 -17.26
C PHE A 62 12.51 6.40 -17.02
N PRO A 63 11.95 5.23 -17.38
CA PRO A 63 10.52 5.00 -17.23
C PRO A 63 10.15 5.00 -15.75
N LYS A 64 9.13 5.78 -15.41
CA LYS A 64 8.54 5.89 -14.08
C LYS A 64 7.10 5.43 -14.12
N HIS A 65 6.59 4.95 -13.00
CA HIS A 65 5.17 4.67 -12.83
C HIS A 65 4.50 5.89 -12.21
N VAL A 66 3.59 6.53 -12.92
CA VAL A 66 2.85 7.71 -12.47
C VAL A 66 1.43 7.28 -12.08
N PHE A 67 1.02 7.62 -10.87
CA PHE A 67 -0.35 7.45 -10.40
C PHE A 67 -1.18 8.63 -10.83
N LYS A 68 -2.32 8.36 -11.47
CA LYS A 68 -3.34 9.36 -11.79
C LYS A 68 -4.64 9.04 -11.06
N ASN A 69 -5.36 10.08 -10.67
CA ASN A 69 -6.71 9.94 -10.12
C ASN A 69 -7.75 9.69 -11.22
N GLU A 70 -9.01 9.54 -10.84
CA GLU A 70 -10.16 9.33 -11.74
C GLU A 70 -10.35 10.43 -12.81
N TYR A 71 -9.76 11.61 -12.62
CA TYR A 71 -9.82 12.73 -13.54
C TYR A 71 -8.59 12.84 -14.45
N GLY A 72 -7.62 11.93 -14.31
CA GLY A 72 -6.37 11.92 -15.08
C GLY A 72 -5.31 12.90 -14.58
N PHE A 73 -5.45 13.48 -13.37
CA PHE A 73 -4.40 14.31 -12.77
C PHE A 73 -3.37 13.44 -12.06
N ASP A 74 -2.11 13.84 -12.16
CA ASP A 74 -1.00 13.21 -11.45
C ASP A 74 -1.16 13.41 -9.95
N VAL A 75 -1.14 12.31 -9.22
CA VAL A 75 -1.25 12.29 -7.75
C VAL A 75 -0.06 11.61 -7.09
N GLY A 76 0.82 10.98 -7.85
CA GLY A 76 1.99 10.33 -7.29
C GLY A 76 2.85 9.62 -8.32
N MET A 77 3.93 9.01 -7.84
CA MET A 77 4.80 8.18 -8.67
C MET A 77 5.60 7.16 -7.86
N ILE A 78 6.06 6.11 -8.55
CA ILE A 78 7.12 5.20 -8.12
C ILE A 78 8.24 5.26 -9.14
N ASP A 79 9.45 5.46 -8.65
CA ASP A 79 10.66 5.33 -9.45
C ASP A 79 11.23 3.91 -9.29
N PRO A 80 11.10 3.04 -10.31
CA PRO A 80 11.60 1.67 -10.22
C PRO A 80 13.13 1.60 -10.13
N GLN A 81 13.88 2.65 -10.51
CA GLN A 81 15.34 2.66 -10.33
C GLN A 81 15.76 2.96 -8.89
N ALA A 82 14.90 3.61 -8.12
CA ALA A 82 15.11 3.80 -6.69
C ALA A 82 14.73 2.55 -5.88
N ALA A 83 14.10 1.55 -6.52
CA ALA A 83 13.75 0.30 -5.88
C ALA A 83 14.92 -0.68 -5.94
N TYR A 84 15.58 -0.94 -4.81
CA TYR A 84 16.70 -1.88 -4.70
C TYR A 84 16.42 -2.87 -3.57
N ASN A 85 16.62 -4.18 -3.81
CA ASN A 85 16.44 -5.25 -2.81
C ASN A 85 15.11 -5.18 -2.03
N ASN A 86 13.97 -5.10 -2.73
CA ASN A 86 12.62 -5.00 -2.14
C ASN A 86 12.38 -3.77 -1.26
N TYR A 87 13.23 -2.76 -1.38
CA TYR A 87 13.10 -1.47 -0.73
C TYR A 87 12.93 -0.38 -1.80
N GLY A 88 12.10 0.63 -1.55
CA GLY A 88 11.92 1.75 -2.48
C GLY A 88 11.12 2.90 -1.89
N CYS A 89 10.70 3.83 -2.75
CA CYS A 89 9.92 5.00 -2.34
C CYS A 89 8.70 5.19 -3.24
N VAL A 90 7.57 5.49 -2.61
CA VAL A 90 6.33 5.93 -3.25
C VAL A 90 6.11 7.39 -2.90
N GLN A 91 5.90 8.22 -3.92
CA GLN A 91 5.43 9.58 -3.73
C GLN A 91 3.93 9.61 -4.00
N LEU A 92 3.13 10.12 -3.07
CA LEU A 92 1.68 10.23 -3.21
C LEU A 92 1.21 11.52 -2.54
N TYR A 93 0.39 12.32 -3.23
CA TYR A 93 -0.11 13.63 -2.80
C TYR A 93 0.95 14.57 -2.23
N GLY A 94 2.16 14.53 -2.80
CA GLY A 94 3.31 15.33 -2.35
C GLY A 94 4.08 14.76 -1.16
N ASN A 95 3.62 13.66 -0.58
CA ASN A 95 4.28 12.95 0.51
C ASN A 95 5.13 11.79 0.00
N ALA A 96 6.26 11.54 0.66
CA ALA A 96 7.10 10.37 0.40
C ALA A 96 6.87 9.28 1.44
N PHE A 97 6.82 8.04 0.97
CA PHE A 97 6.69 6.83 1.77
C PHE A 97 7.74 5.83 1.32
N TYR A 98 8.62 5.45 2.23
CA TYR A 98 9.60 4.41 2.01
C TYR A 98 9.00 3.07 2.37
N TYR A 99 9.18 2.07 1.50
CA TYR A 99 8.68 0.73 1.74
C TYR A 99 9.83 -0.26 1.84
N ASN A 100 9.65 -1.29 2.67
CA ASN A 100 10.53 -2.46 2.73
C ASN A 100 9.67 -3.71 2.74
N LEU A 101 9.99 -4.66 1.87
CA LEU A 101 9.24 -5.87 1.67
C LEU A 101 10.13 -7.10 1.90
N ASP A 102 9.82 -7.83 2.95
CA ASP A 102 10.47 -9.10 3.28
C ASP A 102 9.50 -10.25 2.99
N PHE A 103 9.75 -10.99 1.90
CA PHE A 103 8.97 -12.18 1.54
C PHE A 103 9.48 -13.47 2.15
N ILE A 104 10.70 -13.49 2.69
CA ILE A 104 11.42 -14.73 2.99
C ILE A 104 11.33 -15.03 4.48
N LYS A 105 11.71 -14.07 5.32
CA LYS A 105 11.89 -14.32 6.75
C LYS A 105 10.60 -14.00 7.52
N GLU A 106 10.14 -12.76 7.45
CA GLU A 106 9.00 -12.31 8.25
C GLU A 106 7.68 -12.25 7.47
N LYS A 107 7.73 -12.29 6.12
CA LYS A 107 6.56 -12.11 5.25
C LYS A 107 5.83 -10.81 5.58
N THR A 108 6.56 -9.70 5.62
CA THR A 108 6.03 -8.39 6.01
C THR A 108 6.33 -7.32 4.96
N LEU A 109 5.40 -6.39 4.83
CA LEU A 109 5.61 -5.12 4.15
C LEU A 109 5.51 -3.99 5.18
N THR A 110 6.49 -3.11 5.19
CA THR A 110 6.53 -1.94 6.08
C THR A 110 6.56 -0.65 5.30
N LEU A 111 5.86 0.38 5.78
CA LEU A 111 5.92 1.75 5.28
C LEU A 111 6.47 2.68 6.36
N SER A 112 7.39 3.58 6.00
CA SER A 112 7.96 4.60 6.87
C SER A 112 8.03 5.97 6.17
N ARG A 113 8.11 7.08 6.94
CA ARG A 113 8.32 8.42 6.37
C ARG A 113 9.76 8.66 5.91
N LEU A 114 10.72 7.97 6.53
CA LEU A 114 12.15 8.06 6.24
C LEU A 114 12.74 6.65 6.26
N PRO A 115 13.85 6.40 5.54
CA PRO A 115 14.49 5.08 5.44
C PRO A 115 14.70 4.37 6.78
N ASP A 116 15.20 5.08 7.79
CA ASP A 116 15.58 4.53 9.09
C ASP A 116 14.60 4.90 10.23
N ALA A 117 13.43 5.45 9.88
CA ALA A 117 12.42 5.82 10.87
C ALA A 117 11.56 4.61 11.29
N PRO A 118 10.93 4.66 12.49
CA PRO A 118 9.91 3.69 12.87
C PRO A 118 8.82 3.57 11.79
N PRO A 119 8.34 2.35 11.51
CA PRO A 119 7.30 2.16 10.49
C PRO A 119 6.00 2.81 10.92
N LEU A 120 5.37 3.53 9.99
CA LEU A 120 3.99 4.00 10.09
C LEU A 120 3.00 2.84 10.01
N LEU A 121 3.36 1.83 9.21
CA LEU A 121 2.52 0.69 8.94
C LEU A 121 3.41 -0.55 8.80
N THR A 122 3.02 -1.63 9.45
CA THR A 122 3.59 -2.96 9.24
C THR A 122 2.45 -3.93 8.98
N VAL A 123 2.46 -4.55 7.80
CA VAL A 123 1.45 -5.53 7.39
C VAL A 123 2.11 -6.88 7.20
N LYS A 124 1.48 -7.92 7.76
CA LYS A 124 1.85 -9.31 7.47
C LYS A 124 1.19 -9.73 6.16
N LEU A 125 1.94 -10.44 5.35
CA LEU A 125 1.51 -10.98 4.07
C LEU A 125 0.99 -12.39 4.30
N ASP A 126 -0.25 -12.67 3.90
CA ASP A 126 -0.77 -14.04 3.92
C ASP A 126 0.02 -14.94 2.95
N SER A 127 0.05 -16.24 3.22
CA SER A 127 0.79 -17.24 2.43
C SER A 127 0.35 -17.30 0.96
N TYR A 128 -0.88 -16.90 0.65
CA TYR A 128 -1.38 -16.73 -0.72
C TYR A 128 -0.92 -15.42 -1.39
N SER A 129 -0.64 -14.38 -0.61
CA SER A 129 -0.10 -13.11 -1.11
C SER A 129 1.40 -13.18 -1.44
N ALA A 130 2.08 -14.23 -1.01
CA ALA A 130 3.40 -14.61 -1.51
C ALA A 130 3.37 -15.12 -2.97
N GLY A 131 2.17 -15.35 -3.54
CA GLY A 131 1.95 -15.69 -4.94
C GLY A 131 1.96 -14.51 -5.90
N ILE A 132 2.80 -13.48 -5.69
CA ILE A 132 2.97 -12.35 -6.62
C ILE A 132 3.65 -12.78 -7.94
N ASN A 133 4.06 -14.05 -8.07
CA ASN A 133 4.59 -14.58 -9.32
C ASN A 133 3.50 -14.64 -10.40
N GLY A 134 3.67 -13.85 -11.47
CA GLY A 134 2.76 -13.82 -12.62
C GLY A 134 1.64 -12.79 -12.54
N LEU A 135 1.66 -11.90 -11.55
CA LEU A 135 0.77 -10.73 -11.51
C LEU A 135 1.36 -9.57 -12.33
N PRO A 136 0.53 -8.67 -12.88
CA PRO A 136 1.02 -7.47 -13.58
C PRO A 136 1.90 -6.60 -12.67
N ASP A 137 3.00 -6.04 -13.18
CA ASP A 137 3.92 -5.19 -12.39
C ASP A 137 3.18 -4.03 -11.69
N ASP A 138 2.20 -3.46 -12.36
CA ASP A 138 1.41 -2.34 -11.87
C ASP A 138 0.43 -2.71 -10.75
N TYR A 139 0.02 -3.98 -10.64
CA TYR A 139 -0.73 -4.45 -9.46
C TYR A 139 0.04 -4.19 -8.17
N TYR A 140 1.34 -4.48 -8.15
CA TYR A 140 2.17 -4.24 -6.98
C TYR A 140 2.32 -2.75 -6.69
N HIS A 141 2.44 -1.91 -7.72
CA HIS A 141 2.44 -0.45 -7.55
C HIS A 141 1.12 0.08 -6.99
N PHE A 142 -0.02 -0.46 -7.45
CA PHE A 142 -1.33 -0.12 -6.89
C PHE A 142 -1.44 -0.53 -5.42
N LEU A 143 -0.95 -1.73 -5.06
CA LEU A 143 -0.95 -2.18 -3.68
C LEU A 143 -0.19 -1.19 -2.78
N LEU A 144 1.01 -0.78 -3.19
CA LEU A 144 1.81 0.17 -2.43
C LEU A 144 1.11 1.54 -2.31
N ALA A 145 0.59 2.08 -3.42
CA ALA A 145 -0.16 3.34 -3.41
C ALA A 145 -1.40 3.27 -2.52
N SER A 146 -2.08 2.11 -2.49
CA SER A 146 -3.26 1.89 -1.66
C SER A 146 -2.95 1.96 -0.17
N LEU A 147 -1.84 1.35 0.24
CA LEU A 147 -1.37 1.40 1.62
C LEU A 147 -0.89 2.80 2.01
N CYS A 148 -0.23 3.52 1.09
CA CYS A 148 0.15 4.92 1.32
C CYS A 148 -1.09 5.81 1.51
N TRP A 149 -2.07 5.71 0.60
CA TRP A 149 -3.34 6.44 0.69
C TRP A 149 -4.09 6.14 2.01
N PHE A 150 -4.12 4.87 2.40
CA PHE A 150 -4.73 4.43 3.65
C PHE A 150 -4.10 5.08 4.89
N VAL A 151 -2.77 5.20 4.92
CA VAL A 151 -2.02 5.85 6.02
C VAL A 151 -2.31 7.36 6.10
N GLU A 152 -2.71 7.98 4.98
CA GLU A 152 -3.05 9.41 4.94
C GLU A 152 -4.49 9.74 5.33
N LEU A 153 -5.36 8.74 5.52
CA LEU A 153 -6.74 9.00 5.88
C LEU A 153 -6.84 9.63 7.29
N PRO A 154 -7.58 10.75 7.45
CA PRO A 154 -7.58 11.54 8.69
C PRO A 154 -8.15 10.80 9.90
N ALA A 155 -9.01 9.80 9.69
CA ALA A 155 -9.66 9.05 10.76
C ALA A 155 -8.78 7.96 11.42
N LYS A 156 -7.50 7.83 11.03
CA LYS A 156 -6.62 6.73 11.46
C LYS A 156 -5.49 7.14 12.39
N GLU A 157 -5.49 8.36 12.94
CA GLU A 157 -4.57 8.69 14.03
C GLU A 157 -4.67 7.71 15.21
N GLU A 158 -5.82 7.10 15.47
CA GLU A 158 -5.96 6.03 16.48
C GLU A 158 -5.35 4.68 16.05
N VAL A 159 -5.25 4.42 14.74
CA VAL A 159 -4.71 3.17 14.16
C VAL A 159 -3.18 3.25 13.93
N LEU A 160 -2.66 4.46 13.74
CA LEU A 160 -1.24 4.72 13.42
C LEU A 160 -0.38 5.07 14.66
N ASN A 161 -0.99 5.47 15.80
CA ASN A 161 -0.28 6.00 16.96
C ASN A 161 -0.08 5.03 18.14
N THR A 162 0.40 3.79 17.92
CA THR A 162 0.78 2.91 19.05
C THR A 162 2.28 2.72 19.29
N ASN A 163 3.16 3.41 18.54
CA ASN A 163 4.60 3.39 18.85
C ASN A 163 5.13 4.67 19.52
N ILE A 164 4.27 5.65 19.84
CA ILE A 164 4.70 6.93 20.45
C ILE A 164 4.41 7.00 21.97
N TYR A 165 3.61 6.09 22.53
CA TYR A 165 3.20 6.14 23.94
C TYR A 165 3.80 5.07 24.87
N SER A 166 4.87 4.38 24.50
CA SER A 166 5.58 3.50 25.47
C SER A 166 6.68 4.20 26.28
N ASN A 167 6.95 5.49 26.06
CA ASN A 167 7.95 6.25 26.83
C ASN A 167 7.35 7.52 27.48
N LYS A 168 6.37 7.35 28.38
CA LYS A 168 6.10 8.30 29.47
C LYS A 168 5.80 7.56 30.77
N SER A 169 6.74 6.76 31.23
CA SER A 169 6.87 6.42 32.65
C SER A 169 8.04 7.20 33.23
N GLY A 170 7.71 8.37 33.74
CA GLY A 170 8.61 9.27 34.46
C GLY A 170 7.76 10.25 35.25
N ALA A 171 6.99 9.70 36.19
CA ALA A 171 6.17 10.47 37.11
C ALA A 171 7.05 11.46 37.88
N VAL A 172 6.83 12.76 37.61
CA VAL A 172 7.15 13.80 38.59
C VAL A 172 6.12 13.66 39.70
N ARG A 173 6.59 13.35 40.91
CA ARG A 173 5.85 13.63 42.15
C ARG A 173 6.74 14.50 43.03
N VAL A 174 6.18 15.69 43.30
CA VAL A 174 6.34 16.62 44.43
C VAL A 174 7.54 16.43 45.33
#